data_AF-A0A1I4GN35-F1
#
_entry.id   AF-A0A1I4GN35-F1
#
_cell.length_a   1.000
_cell.length_b   1.000
_cell.length_c   1.000
_cell.angle_alpha   90.00
_cell.angle_beta   90.00
_cell.angle_gamma   90.00
#
_symmetry.space_group_name_H-M   'P 1'
#
loop_
_entity.id
_entity.type
_entity.pdbx_description
1 polymer ?
#
loop_
_entity_poly.entity_id
_entity_poly.type
_entity_poly.pdbx_seq_one_letter_code
_entity_poly.pdbx_strand_id
1 'polypeptide(L)' 'MPEAKPTLILTPNIAAPDDTYAALIDAHDGLTDDQSAALNARLILILFNHIGDPAVLAQALRVASQPSQQEERP' A
#
# COMPACT_ATOMS: atom_id res chain seq x y z
N MET A 1 -24.86 15.20 11.98
CA MET A 1 -24.40 15.20 10.57
C MET A 1 -23.88 13.81 10.29
N PRO A 2 -24.22 13.14 9.18
CA PRO A 2 -23.64 11.83 8.90
C PRO A 2 -22.14 12.03 8.68
N GLU A 3 -21.32 11.44 9.55
CA GLU A 3 -19.87 11.42 9.38
C GLU A 3 -19.57 10.73 8.05
N ALA A 4 -18.84 11.41 7.17
CA ALA A 4 -18.41 10.84 5.91
C ALA A 4 -17.53 9.62 6.23
N LYS A 5 -18.02 8.42 5.91
CA LYS A 5 -17.23 7.20 6.11
C LYS A 5 -15.92 7.33 5.34
N PRO A 6 -14.78 7.08 5.98
CA PRO A 6 -13.49 7.18 5.34
C PRO A 6 -13.44 6.12 4.23
N THR A 7 -13.20 6.57 3.00
CA THR A 7 -13.25 5.71 1.81
C THR A 7 -11.84 5.26 1.46
N LEU A 8 -11.60 3.95 1.44
CA LEU A 8 -10.36 3.39 0.90
C LEU A 8 -10.21 3.76 -0.58
N ILE A 9 -9.08 4.35 -0.95
CA ILE A 9 -8.74 4.68 -2.34
C ILE A 9 -7.94 3.52 -2.94
N LEU A 10 -8.50 2.86 -3.95
CA LEU A 10 -7.87 1.75 -4.68
C LEU A 10 -7.25 2.17 -6.02
N THR A 11 -7.50 3.42 -6.44
CA THR A 11 -6.95 4.01 -7.65
C THR A 11 -5.64 4.74 -7.34
N PRO A 12 -4.75 4.94 -8.33
CA PRO A 12 -3.56 5.76 -8.15
C PRO A 12 -3.93 7.13 -7.55
N ASN A 13 -3.35 7.44 -6.39
CA ASN A 13 -3.60 8.66 -5.63
C ASN A 13 -2.27 9.35 -5.25
N ILE A 14 -1.32 9.32 -6.18
CA ILE A 14 0.02 9.90 -6.02
C ILE A 14 0.13 11.04 -7.02
N ALA A 15 0.48 12.24 -6.55
CA ALA A 15 0.55 13.44 -7.38
C ALA A 15 1.71 13.41 -8.39
N ALA A 16 2.85 12.85 -7.98
CA ALA A 16 4.05 12.64 -8.80
C ALA A 16 4.44 11.15 -8.74
N PRO A 17 3.77 10.29 -9.53
CA PRO A 17 3.99 8.85 -9.46
C PRO A 17 5.44 8.50 -9.78
N ASP A 18 6.03 9.09 -10.82
CA ASP A 18 7.38 8.78 -11.29
C ASP A 18 8.44 9.00 -10.19
N ASP A 19 8.43 10.18 -9.55
CA ASP A 19 9.37 10.51 -8.47
C ASP A 19 9.20 9.59 -7.26
N THR A 20 7.94 9.23 -6.94
CA THR A 20 7.63 8.38 -5.78
C THR A 20 8.04 6.93 -6.04
N TYR A 21 7.81 6.42 -7.25
CA TYR A 21 8.26 5.08 -7.64
C TYR A 21 9.78 5.01 -7.73
N ALA A 22 10.45 6.03 -8.27
CA ALA A 22 11.91 6.10 -8.28
C ALA A 22 12.48 6.03 -6.85
N ALA A 23 11.95 6.83 -5.92
CA ALA A 23 12.38 6.81 -4.53
C ALA A 23 12.18 5.43 -3.86
N LEU A 24 11.12 4.71 -4.21
CA LEU A 24 10.90 3.34 -3.72
C LEU A 24 11.95 2.38 -4.29
N ILE A 25 12.21 2.43 -5.60
CA ILE A 25 13.22 1.59 -6.26
C ILE A 25 14.60 1.85 -5.65
N ASP A 26 14.98 3.12 -5.52
CA ASP A 26 16.26 3.52 -4.93
C ASP A 26 16.40 3.05 -3.48
N ALA A 27 15.30 3.01 -2.71
CA ALA A 27 15.31 2.50 -1.34
C ALA A 27 15.57 0.98 -1.27
N HIS A 28 15.30 0.24 -2.36
CA HIS A 28 15.57 -1.19 -2.49
C HIS A 28 16.93 -1.49 -3.14
N ASP A 29 17.60 -0.51 -3.75
CA ASP A 29 18.87 -0.73 -4.45
C ASP A 29 19.95 -1.26 -3.50
N GLY A 30 20.63 -2.33 -3.93
CA GLY A 30 21.66 -3.01 -3.15
C GLY A 30 21.17 -3.86 -1.96
N LEU A 31 19.86 -3.98 -1.73
CA LEU A 31 19.30 -4.85 -0.70
C LEU A 31 19.13 -6.29 -1.18
N THR A 32 19.33 -7.26 -0.27
CA THR A 32 18.90 -8.65 -0.51
C THR A 32 17.37 -8.76 -0.43
N ASP A 33 16.82 -9.90 -0.89
CA ASP A 33 15.38 -10.17 -0.82
C ASP A 33 14.84 -10.06 0.62
N ASP A 34 15.55 -10.62 1.61
CA ASP A 34 15.20 -10.52 3.03
C ASP A 34 15.22 -9.06 3.54
N GLN A 35 16.22 -8.29 3.13
CA GLN A 35 16.33 -6.88 3.51
C GLN A 35 15.23 -6.03 2.88
N SER A 36 14.89 -6.32 1.62
CA SER A 36 13.78 -5.71 0.90
C SER A 36 12.44 -6.05 1.55
N ALA A 37 12.23 -7.30 1.96
CA ALA A 37 11.03 -7.71 2.70
C ALA A 37 10.95 -6.99 4.06
N ALA A 38 12.07 -6.86 4.79
CA ALA A 38 12.12 -6.12 6.04
C ALA A 38 11.88 -4.61 5.86
N LEU A 39 12.33 -4.00 4.75
CA LEU A 39 11.99 -2.63 4.38
C LEU A 39 10.48 -2.49 4.15
N ASN A 40 9.90 -3.38 3.33
CA ASN A 40 8.46 -3.37 3.04
C ASN A 40 7.61 -3.52 4.29
N ALA A 41 7.96 -4.43 5.21
CA ALA A 41 7.25 -4.60 6.48
C ALA A 41 7.26 -3.33 7.34
N ARG A 42 8.41 -2.65 7.43
CA ARG A 42 8.55 -1.37 8.15
C ARG A 42 7.72 -0.26 7.49
N LEU A 43 7.78 -0.17 6.16
CA LEU A 43 7.01 0.81 5.38
C LEU A 43 5.51 0.62 5.58
N ILE A 44 5.02 -0.62 5.48
CA ILE A 44 3.60 -0.96 5.72
C ILE A 44 3.18 -0.51 7.12
N LEU A 45 3.98 -0.79 8.15
CA LEU A 45 3.66 -0.38 9.52
C LEU A 45 3.59 1.16 9.68
N ILE A 46 4.54 1.89 9.07
CA ILE A 46 4.54 3.35 9.07
C ILE A 46 3.28 3.90 8.40
N LEU A 47 2.90 3.35 7.24
CA LEU A 47 1.69 3.74 6.53
C LEU A 47 0.41 3.37 7.31
N PHE A 48 0.39 2.22 7.98
CA PHE A 48 -0.70 1.79 8.84
C PHE A 48 -0.93 2.78 9.98
N ASN A 49 0.15 3.22 10.62
CA ASN A 49 0.13 4.25 11.66
C ASN A 49 -0.30 5.62 11.12
N HIS A 50 0.15 5.98 9.91
CA HIS A 50 -0.20 7.25 9.28
C HIS A 50 -1.69 7.32 8.90
N ILE A 51 -2.26 6.21 8.39
CA ILE A 51 -3.68 6.12 8.07
C ILE A 51 -4.52 6.18 9.35
N GLY A 52 -4.16 5.40 10.38
CA GLY A 52 -4.74 5.45 11.73
C GLY A 52 -6.23 5.09 11.86
N ASP A 53 -6.97 5.01 10.76
CA ASP A 53 -8.41 4.78 10.72
C ASP A 53 -8.74 3.27 10.66
N PRO A 54 -9.35 2.69 11.72
CA PRO A 54 -9.64 1.26 11.75
C PRO A 54 -10.58 0.78 10.65
N ALA A 55 -11.50 1.63 10.16
CA ALA A 55 -12.44 1.26 9.12
C ALA A 55 -11.75 1.16 7.75
N VAL A 56 -10.85 2.11 7.44
CA VAL A 56 -10.02 2.09 6.23
C VAL A 56 -9.08 0.89 6.25
N LEU A 57 -8.40 0.65 7.36
CA LEU A 57 -7.45 -0.44 7.51
C LEU A 57 -8.13 -1.81 7.41
N ALA A 58 -9.32 -1.97 8.02
CA ALA A 58 -10.11 -3.19 7.87
C ALA A 58 -10.58 -3.40 6.42
N GLN A 59 -10.93 -2.32 5.70
CA GLN A 59 -11.27 -2.41 4.27
C GLN A 59 -10.06 -2.81 3.44
N ALA A 60 -8.89 -2.23 3.70
CA ALA A 60 -7.65 -2.54 2.99
C ALA A 60 -7.24 -4.01 3.17
N LEU A 61 -7.28 -4.53 4.41
CA LEU A 61 -6.98 -5.94 4.70
C LEU A 61 -7.96 -6.89 3.99
N ARG A 62 -9.25 -6.56 3.96
CA ARG A 62 -10.25 -7.37 3.23
C ARG A 62 -9.95 -7.43 1.73
N VAL A 63 -9.61 -6.30 1.12
CA VAL A 63 -9.28 -6.24 -0.31
C VAL A 63 -7.97 -6.97 -0.60
N ALA A 64 -6.91 -6.75 0.19
CA ALA A 64 -5.61 -7.38 0.00
C ALA A 64 -5.62 -8.90 0.21
N SER A 65 -6.56 -9.44 1.00
CA SER A 65 -6.72 -10.88 1.21
C SER A 65 -7.44 -11.58 0.05
N GLN A 66 -8.02 -10.83 -0.89
CA GLN A 66 -8.61 -11.41 -2.10
C GLN A 66 -7.49 -11.60 -3.13
N PRO A 67 -7.33 -12.80 -3.70
CA PRO A 67 -6.38 -12.99 -4.78
C PRO A 67 -6.75 -12.05 -5.93
N SER A 68 -5.75 -11.37 -6.49
CA SER A 68 -5.91 -10.51 -7.65
C SER A 68 -6.58 -11.31 -8.77
N GLN A 69 -7.85 -11.04 -9.08
CA GLN A 69 -8.59 -11.65 -10.20
C GLN A 69 -8.09 -11.15 -11.57
N GLN A 70 -6.79 -10.86 -11.69
CA GLN A 70 -6.15 -10.32 -12.89
C GLN A 70 -5.19 -11.31 -13.58
N GLU A 71 -4.99 -12.51 -13.02
CA GLU A 71 -4.12 -13.54 -13.64
C GLU A 71 -4.89 -14.48 -14.59
N GLU A 72 -6.21 -14.35 -14.73
CA GLU A 72 -7.03 -15.14 -15.67
C GLU A 72 -7.40 -14.31 -16.91
N ARG A 73 -6.42 -14.06 -17.78
CA ARG A 73 -6.69 -13.77 -19.20
C ARG A 73 -6.02 -14.85 -20.05
N PRO A 74 -6.81 -15.71 -20.74
CA PRO A 74 -6.26 -16.71 -21.67
C PRO A 74 -5.61 -16.06 -22.89
#